data_AF-A0A951KX32-F1
#
_entry.id   AF-A0A951KX32-F1
#
_cell.length_a   1.000
_cell.length_b   1.000
_cell.length_c   1.000
_cell.angle_alpha   90.00
_cell.angle_beta   90.00
_cell.angle_gamma   90.00
#
_symmetry.space_group_name_H-M   'P 1'
#
loop_
_entity.id
_entity.type
_entity.pdbx_description
1 polymer ?
#
loop_
_entity_poly.entity_id
_entity_poly.type
_entity_poly.pdbx_seq_one_letter_code
_entity_poly.pdbx_strand_id
1 'polypeptide(L)'
;MNRHRILATLVATAAMTGAGAASAYGATTDPQEAVSQNWAGYVAGNTQFSDVSGSWVQPSAKCSSGQTYSAFWVGLGGSSNQSSSLEQVGTQADCSAGGQTSYYAWYELVPAAPVKLGLTIQPGDHISAKVNVNGSSVTVSLADQTSGQSSTKTLQMSDPDTSSAEWIAEAPSACDESGSCSPLPLADFGSVQFTSAAATANGHTGPVSDSAWSAQAVTLGSSGASDVSLGSGAASGNASPSSLSSDGSSFSVAYQGTAATSGSTGGQGGYGGYGGYGYGGYGGDPGSGGAYGYPGAGGGYGYGYPGGDYGYGGYGGYGGYGYGDF
;
A
#
# COMPACT_ATOMS: atom_id res chain seq x y z
N MET A 1 -68.50 -61.04 -33.55
CA MET A 1 -69.46 -59.93 -33.79
C MET A 1 -68.66 -58.69 -34.16
N ASN A 2 -69.09 -58.04 -35.25
CA ASN A 2 -68.60 -56.78 -35.80
C ASN A 2 -68.54 -55.62 -34.79
N ARG A 3 -67.87 -54.54 -35.24
CA ARG A 3 -68.10 -53.09 -35.02
C ARG A 3 -66.91 -52.42 -34.34
N HIS A 4 -66.37 -51.27 -34.76
CA HIS A 4 -66.50 -50.40 -35.94
C HIS A 4 -65.24 -49.49 -35.94
N ARG A 5 -64.86 -49.01 -37.14
CA ARG A 5 -63.81 -47.99 -37.37
C ARG A 5 -64.18 -46.65 -36.73
N ILE A 6 -63.18 -45.79 -36.45
CA ILE A 6 -63.03 -44.42 -37.01
C ILE A 6 -61.71 -43.81 -36.52
N LEU A 7 -60.93 -43.29 -37.48
CA LEU A 7 -59.74 -42.46 -37.27
C LEU A 7 -60.16 -41.04 -36.85
N ALA A 8 -59.40 -40.44 -35.93
CA ALA A 8 -59.32 -38.99 -35.79
C ALA A 8 -57.84 -38.59 -35.89
N THR A 9 -57.52 -37.85 -36.93
CA THR A 9 -56.23 -37.26 -37.24
C THR A 9 -55.96 -36.11 -36.27
N LEU A 10 -54.89 -36.19 -35.47
CA LEU A 10 -54.36 -35.06 -34.70
C LEU A 10 -53.09 -34.57 -35.39
N VAL A 11 -53.18 -33.36 -35.96
CA VAL A 11 -52.04 -32.57 -36.41
C VAL A 11 -51.35 -32.03 -35.16
N ALA A 12 -50.11 -32.47 -34.91
CA ALA A 12 -49.23 -31.87 -33.91
C ALA A 12 -48.07 -31.19 -34.64
N THR A 13 -48.06 -29.87 -34.57
CA THR A 13 -47.03 -28.96 -35.04
C THR A 13 -45.69 -29.23 -34.34
N ALA A 14 -44.64 -29.43 -35.14
CA ALA A 14 -43.27 -29.51 -34.66
C ALA A 14 -42.79 -28.10 -34.28
N ALA A 15 -42.61 -27.84 -32.98
CA ALA A 15 -41.87 -26.68 -32.50
C ALA A 15 -40.39 -27.09 -32.35
N MET A 16 -39.53 -26.60 -33.23
CA MET A 16 -38.08 -26.69 -33.06
C MET A 16 -37.64 -25.65 -32.04
N THR A 17 -37.36 -26.06 -30.81
CA THR A 17 -36.65 -25.24 -29.84
C THR A 17 -35.15 -25.47 -30.00
N GLY A 18 -34.49 -24.51 -30.64
CA GLY A 18 -33.03 -24.43 -30.62
C GLY A 18 -32.57 -24.14 -29.20
N ALA A 19 -31.91 -25.11 -28.56
CA ALA A 19 -31.17 -24.88 -27.33
C ALA A 19 -29.93 -24.04 -27.67
N GLY A 20 -30.05 -22.72 -27.56
CA GLY A 20 -28.89 -21.84 -27.51
C GLY A 20 -28.09 -22.19 -26.26
N ALA A 21 -26.84 -22.62 -26.45
CA ALA A 21 -25.89 -22.69 -25.35
C ALA A 21 -25.70 -21.27 -24.81
N ALA A 22 -26.32 -20.99 -23.67
CA ALA A 22 -26.05 -19.77 -22.91
C ALA A 22 -24.64 -19.93 -22.33
N SER A 23 -23.66 -19.27 -22.93
CA SER A 23 -22.37 -19.03 -22.30
C SER A 23 -22.63 -18.29 -20.99
N ALA A 24 -22.47 -18.98 -19.87
CA ALA A 24 -22.39 -18.34 -18.58
C ALA A 24 -21.09 -17.53 -18.56
N TYR A 25 -21.18 -16.26 -18.95
CA TYR A 25 -20.21 -15.27 -18.50
C TYR A 25 -20.34 -15.23 -16.98
N GLY A 26 -19.41 -15.88 -16.29
CA GLY A 26 -19.19 -15.59 -14.88
C GLY A 26 -18.93 -14.10 -14.78
N ALA A 27 -19.87 -13.37 -14.18
CA ALA A 27 -19.61 -12.01 -13.77
C ALA A 27 -18.54 -12.09 -12.70
N THR A 28 -17.27 -11.96 -13.10
CA THR A 28 -16.25 -11.44 -12.22
C THR A 28 -16.77 -10.06 -11.84
N THR A 29 -17.35 -9.93 -10.65
CA THR A 29 -17.64 -8.64 -10.07
C THR A 29 -16.30 -7.95 -9.96
N ASP A 30 -16.04 -7.02 -10.88
CA ASP A 30 -14.91 -6.13 -10.75
C ASP A 30 -15.13 -5.42 -9.40
N PRO A 31 -14.21 -5.55 -8.44
CA PRO A 31 -14.35 -4.89 -7.16
C PRO A 31 -14.60 -3.41 -7.43
N GLN A 32 -15.65 -2.82 -6.85
CA GLN A 32 -15.94 -1.40 -7.03
C GLN A 32 -14.72 -0.60 -6.55
N GLU A 33 -13.93 -0.02 -7.45
CA GLU A 33 -12.69 0.67 -7.06
C GLU A 33 -12.98 1.80 -6.06
N ALA A 34 -12.43 1.67 -4.84
CA ALA A 34 -12.35 2.76 -3.88
C ALA A 34 -11.08 3.57 -4.13
N VAL A 35 -11.08 4.82 -3.66
CA VAL A 35 -9.89 5.66 -3.62
C VAL A 35 -9.56 5.94 -2.16
N SER A 36 -8.31 5.70 -1.78
CA SER A 36 -7.73 6.02 -0.47
C SER A 36 -6.62 7.07 -0.65
N GLN A 37 -6.39 7.89 0.38
CA GLN A 37 -5.32 8.89 0.38
C GLN A 37 -3.92 8.29 0.56
N ASN A 38 -3.83 7.06 1.06
CA ASN A 38 -2.57 6.41 1.42
C ASN A 38 -2.49 4.92 1.06
N TRP A 39 -3.59 4.21 0.77
CA TRP A 39 -3.56 2.76 0.51
C TRP A 39 -3.84 2.41 -0.95
N ALA A 40 -3.12 1.41 -1.46
CA ALA A 40 -3.45 0.72 -2.70
C ALA A 40 -3.36 -0.80 -2.51
N GLY A 41 -4.38 -1.55 -2.91
CA GLY A 41 -4.43 -2.99 -2.71
C GLY A 41 -5.85 -3.53 -2.67
N TYR A 42 -6.07 -4.56 -1.86
CA TYR A 42 -7.40 -5.15 -1.65
C TYR A 42 -7.80 -5.14 -0.19
N VAL A 43 -9.08 -4.86 0.05
CA VAL A 43 -9.74 -4.92 1.35
C VAL A 43 -10.90 -5.90 1.26
N ALA A 44 -10.90 -6.91 2.13
CA ALA A 44 -12.03 -7.81 2.34
C ALA A 44 -12.86 -7.33 3.53
N GLY A 45 -14.19 -7.50 3.47
CA GLY A 45 -15.12 -6.95 4.46
C GLY A 45 -16.47 -7.69 4.52
N ASN A 46 -17.43 -7.11 5.25
CA ASN A 46 -18.78 -7.66 5.48
C ASN A 46 -18.81 -8.98 6.28
N THR A 47 -17.77 -9.26 7.06
CA THR A 47 -17.70 -10.36 8.03
C THR A 47 -16.64 -10.04 9.09
N GLN A 48 -16.55 -10.85 10.14
CA GLN A 48 -15.44 -10.75 11.10
C GLN A 48 -14.35 -11.76 10.77
N PHE A 49 -13.13 -11.26 10.65
CA PHE A 49 -11.93 -12.03 10.34
C PHE A 49 -11.16 -12.38 11.61
N SER A 50 -10.50 -13.52 11.58
CA SER A 50 -9.64 -14.03 12.65
C SER A 50 -8.20 -14.19 12.19
N ASP A 51 -7.97 -14.28 10.88
CA ASP A 51 -6.65 -14.37 10.29
C ASP A 51 -6.62 -13.66 8.94
N VAL A 52 -5.45 -13.10 8.63
CA VAL A 52 -5.07 -12.63 7.29
C VAL A 52 -3.64 -13.09 7.02
N SER A 53 -3.33 -13.46 5.79
CA SER A 53 -1.99 -13.84 5.39
C SER A 53 -1.73 -13.48 3.94
N GLY A 54 -0.46 -13.25 3.61
CA GLY A 54 -0.03 -12.96 2.26
C GLY A 54 1.48 -13.08 2.13
N SER A 55 1.97 -13.08 0.90
CA SER A 55 3.39 -13.12 0.60
C SER A 55 3.70 -12.18 -0.55
N TRP A 56 4.88 -11.55 -0.52
CA TRP A 56 5.35 -10.67 -1.59
C TRP A 56 6.86 -10.80 -1.78
N VAL A 57 7.34 -10.32 -2.92
CA VAL A 57 8.77 -10.08 -3.12
C VAL A 57 9.04 -8.63 -2.75
N GLN A 58 9.99 -8.38 -1.85
CA GLN A 58 10.38 -7.04 -1.41
C GLN A 58 10.77 -6.19 -2.63
N PRO A 59 10.03 -5.12 -2.94
CA PRO A 59 10.35 -4.25 -4.05
C PRO A 59 11.64 -3.45 -3.81
N SER A 60 12.33 -3.10 -4.89
CA SER A 60 13.41 -2.11 -4.87
C SER A 60 12.81 -0.72 -5.04
N ALA A 61 13.00 0.16 -4.06
CA ALA A 61 12.66 1.57 -4.21
C ALA A 61 13.63 2.27 -5.17
N LYS A 62 13.09 3.16 -6.02
CA LYS A 62 13.86 4.07 -6.86
C LYS A 62 13.95 5.43 -6.17
N CYS A 63 15.07 5.65 -5.51
CA CYS A 63 15.30 6.90 -4.79
C CYS A 63 15.90 7.97 -5.70
N SER A 64 15.36 9.18 -5.55
CA SER A 64 15.92 10.41 -6.12
C SER A 64 16.17 11.41 -4.98
N SER A 65 16.36 12.70 -5.28
CA SER A 65 16.47 13.71 -4.22
C SER A 65 15.12 13.90 -3.52
N GLY A 66 15.09 13.78 -2.19
CA GLY A 66 13.88 13.94 -1.38
C GLY A 66 13.56 12.69 -0.56
N GLN A 67 12.88 12.88 0.58
CA GLN A 67 12.44 11.78 1.42
C GLN A 67 11.10 11.25 0.92
N THR A 68 11.05 9.96 0.59
CA THR A 68 9.85 9.26 0.15
C THR A 68 9.79 7.88 0.80
N TYR A 69 8.59 7.33 0.96
CA TYR A 69 8.33 6.17 1.81
C TYR A 69 7.35 5.23 1.11
N SER A 70 7.50 3.93 1.33
CA SER A 70 6.52 2.95 0.89
C SER A 70 6.53 1.73 1.80
N ALA A 71 5.34 1.27 2.20
CA ALA A 71 5.18 0.08 3.02
C ALA A 71 4.37 -0.99 2.28
N PHE A 72 4.62 -2.25 2.61
CA PHE A 72 3.90 -3.42 2.08
C PHE A 72 3.52 -4.32 3.25
N TRP A 73 2.25 -4.62 3.41
CA TRP A 73 1.78 -5.28 4.63
C TRP A 73 0.47 -6.06 4.42
N VAL A 74 0.18 -6.91 5.40
CA VAL A 74 -1.15 -7.53 5.60
C VAL A 74 -1.67 -7.17 6.98
N GLY A 75 -2.99 -7.02 7.10
CA GLY A 75 -3.60 -6.52 8.33
C GLY A 75 -5.06 -6.92 8.52
N LEU A 76 -5.53 -6.69 9.73
CA LEU A 76 -6.93 -6.78 10.12
C LEU A 76 -7.39 -5.44 10.66
N GLY A 77 -8.55 -4.98 10.19
CA GLY A 77 -9.21 -3.78 10.65
C GLY A 77 -8.80 -2.52 9.89
N GLY A 78 -9.09 -1.37 10.50
CA GLY A 78 -8.69 -0.06 9.99
C GLY A 78 -9.51 0.49 8.82
N SER A 79 -10.00 -0.37 7.92
CA SER A 79 -10.60 0.03 6.62
C SER A 79 -11.87 0.91 6.70
N SER A 80 -12.46 1.01 7.89
CA SER A 80 -13.65 1.83 8.14
C SER A 80 -13.23 3.19 8.68
N ASN A 81 -13.85 4.26 8.20
CA ASN A 81 -13.65 5.62 8.74
C ASN A 81 -13.97 5.74 10.25
N GLN A 82 -14.70 4.77 10.81
CA GLN A 82 -15.04 4.72 12.23
C GLN A 82 -14.07 3.83 13.04
N SER A 83 -13.10 3.20 12.37
CA SER A 83 -12.12 2.37 13.03
C SER A 83 -11.10 3.20 13.80
N SER A 84 -10.71 2.69 14.96
CA SER A 84 -9.65 3.22 15.82
C SER A 84 -8.49 2.25 15.98
N SER A 85 -8.55 1.09 15.32
CA SER A 85 -7.68 -0.05 15.54
C SER A 85 -7.30 -0.69 14.21
N LEU A 86 -6.05 -1.08 14.08
CA LEU A 86 -5.51 -1.78 12.92
C LEU A 86 -4.32 -2.61 13.40
N GLU A 87 -4.36 -3.91 13.12
CA GLU A 87 -3.30 -4.83 13.48
C GLU A 87 -2.59 -5.33 12.23
N GLN A 88 -1.31 -4.98 12.10
CA GLN A 88 -0.61 -5.14 10.83
C GLN A 88 0.86 -5.51 11.00
N VAL A 89 1.39 -6.16 9.96
CA VAL A 89 2.80 -6.56 9.88
C VAL A 89 3.28 -6.48 8.44
N GLY A 90 4.49 -5.95 8.27
CA GLY A 90 4.98 -5.67 6.93
C GLY A 90 6.43 -5.26 6.86
N THR A 91 6.78 -4.73 5.69
CA THR A 91 8.12 -4.25 5.34
C THR A 91 8.04 -2.83 4.80
N GLN A 92 9.13 -2.08 4.97
CA GLN A 92 9.32 -0.72 4.46
C GLN A 92 10.36 -0.69 3.33
N ALA A 93 10.20 0.26 2.43
CA ALA A 93 11.15 0.65 1.39
C ALA A 93 11.21 2.17 1.32
N ASP A 94 12.16 2.74 2.06
CA ASP A 94 12.30 4.18 2.28
C ASP A 94 13.44 4.77 1.46
N CYS A 95 13.27 6.02 1.07
CA CYS A 95 14.29 6.84 0.43
C CYS A 95 14.68 8.00 1.34
N SER A 96 15.98 8.16 1.59
CA SER A 96 16.52 9.33 2.26
C SER A 96 16.54 10.55 1.32
N ALA A 97 16.71 11.74 1.90
CA ALA A 97 16.92 12.97 1.12
C ALA A 97 18.12 12.90 0.15
N GLY A 98 19.13 12.10 0.48
CA GLY A 98 20.34 11.88 -0.33
C GLY A 98 20.20 10.78 -1.38
N GLY A 99 19.01 10.21 -1.55
CA GLY A 99 18.75 9.15 -2.52
C GLY A 99 19.21 7.75 -2.08
N GLN A 100 19.44 7.52 -0.78
CA GLN A 100 19.77 6.19 -0.27
C GLN A 100 18.52 5.42 0.12
N THR A 101 18.50 4.12 -0.19
CA THR A 101 17.42 3.20 0.17
C THR A 101 17.61 2.64 1.59
N SER A 102 16.52 2.44 2.32
CA SER A 102 16.47 1.70 3.59
C SER A 102 15.29 0.73 3.60
N TYR A 103 15.53 -0.51 4.04
CA TYR A 103 14.53 -1.56 4.11
C TYR A 103 14.52 -2.19 5.50
N TYR A 104 13.34 -2.44 6.06
CA TYR A 104 13.18 -3.09 7.37
C TYR A 104 11.79 -3.67 7.51
N ALA A 105 11.66 -4.68 8.38
CA ALA A 105 10.38 -5.23 8.78
C ALA A 105 9.85 -4.56 10.05
N TRP A 106 8.54 -4.57 10.24
CA TRP A 106 7.86 -3.96 11.37
C TRP A 106 6.53 -4.66 11.64
N TYR A 107 6.00 -4.44 12.84
CA TYR A 107 4.58 -4.66 13.16
C TYR A 107 4.01 -3.41 13.81
N GLU A 108 2.69 -3.26 13.77
CA GLU A 108 1.99 -2.15 14.41
C GLU A 108 0.62 -2.61 14.91
N LEU A 109 0.25 -2.13 16.10
CA LEU A 109 -1.09 -2.25 16.65
C LEU A 109 -1.58 -0.81 16.88
N VAL A 110 -2.22 -0.24 15.86
CA VAL A 110 -2.72 1.14 15.88
C VAL A 110 -3.69 1.30 17.07
N PRO A 111 -3.56 2.39 17.85
CA PRO A 111 -2.83 3.64 17.57
C PRO A 111 -1.38 3.68 18.07
N ALA A 112 -0.80 2.58 18.56
CA ALA A 112 0.60 2.57 18.94
C ALA A 112 1.51 2.65 17.70
N ALA A 113 2.63 3.36 17.81
CA ALA A 113 3.61 3.51 16.73
C ALA A 113 4.19 2.15 16.27
N PRO A 114 4.66 2.05 15.01
CA PRO A 114 5.21 0.81 14.48
C PRO A 114 6.50 0.43 15.19
N VAL A 115 6.68 -0.86 15.43
CA VAL A 115 7.85 -1.44 16.10
C VAL A 115 8.67 -2.23 15.08
N LYS A 116 9.94 -1.84 14.91
CA LYS A 116 10.87 -2.54 14.02
C LYS A 116 11.15 -3.97 14.49
N LEU A 117 11.15 -4.89 13.55
CA LEU A 117 11.56 -6.28 13.75
C LEU A 117 13.06 -6.42 13.42
N GLY A 118 13.75 -7.30 14.16
CA GLY A 118 15.17 -7.59 13.97
C GLY A 118 15.45 -8.50 12.77
N LEU A 119 14.85 -8.21 11.62
CA LEU A 119 15.01 -8.95 10.37
C LEU A 119 15.81 -8.08 9.38
N THR A 120 16.78 -8.68 8.70
CA THR A 120 17.46 -8.00 7.59
C THR A 120 16.61 -8.16 6.35
N ILE A 121 16.18 -7.06 5.76
CA ILE A 121 15.34 -7.05 4.55
C ILE A 121 16.14 -6.44 3.40
N GLN A 122 16.09 -7.06 2.23
CA GLN A 122 16.72 -6.63 1.00
C GLN A 122 15.73 -6.71 -0.17
N PRO A 123 15.89 -5.86 -1.20
CA PRO A 123 15.16 -6.02 -2.44
C PRO A 123 15.33 -7.42 -3.03
N GLY A 124 14.22 -8.03 -3.43
CA GLY A 124 14.19 -9.40 -3.96
C GLY A 124 13.93 -10.49 -2.91
N ASP A 125 13.88 -10.15 -1.62
CA ASP A 125 13.54 -11.11 -0.57
C ASP A 125 12.08 -11.59 -0.68
N HIS A 126 11.86 -12.88 -0.45
CA HIS A 126 10.54 -13.51 -0.45
C HIS A 126 9.94 -13.43 0.95
N ILE A 127 9.02 -12.49 1.14
CA ILE A 127 8.39 -12.23 2.42
C ILE A 127 7.08 -13.00 2.54
N SER A 128 6.84 -13.59 3.70
CA SER A 128 5.55 -14.17 4.09
C SER A 128 5.11 -13.59 5.41
N ALA A 129 3.86 -13.13 5.48
CA ALA A 129 3.33 -12.39 6.60
C ALA A 129 1.94 -12.91 7.01
N LYS A 130 1.64 -12.79 8.30
CA LYS A 130 0.37 -13.21 8.88
C LYS A 130 0.01 -12.40 10.12
N VAL A 131 -1.26 -12.02 10.24
CA VAL A 131 -1.87 -11.54 11.48
C VAL A 131 -2.99 -12.50 11.88
N ASN A 132 -3.06 -12.84 13.16
CA ASN A 132 -4.13 -13.63 13.75
C ASN A 132 -4.66 -12.90 15.00
N VAL A 133 -5.98 -12.85 15.14
CA VAL A 133 -6.67 -12.27 16.30
C VAL A 133 -7.50 -13.36 16.97
N ASN A 134 -7.30 -13.52 18.28
CA ASN A 134 -8.08 -14.41 19.14
C ASN A 134 -8.45 -13.69 20.43
N GLY A 135 -9.68 -13.15 20.48
CA GLY A 135 -10.08 -12.21 21.53
C GLY A 135 -9.15 -11.00 21.53
N SER A 136 -8.62 -10.63 22.70
CA SER A 136 -7.63 -9.55 22.85
C SER A 136 -6.19 -9.94 22.51
N SER A 137 -5.95 -11.18 22.07
CA SER A 137 -4.62 -11.65 21.72
C SER A 137 -4.37 -11.50 20.22
N VAL A 138 -3.37 -10.69 19.86
CA VAL A 138 -2.97 -10.45 18.46
C VAL A 138 -1.62 -11.11 18.22
N THR A 139 -1.53 -12.00 17.24
CA THR A 139 -0.27 -12.62 16.82
C THR A 139 0.12 -12.10 15.44
N VAL A 140 1.26 -11.41 15.38
CA VAL A 140 1.89 -10.95 14.14
C VAL A 140 3.09 -11.83 13.82
N SER A 141 3.21 -12.26 12.57
CA SER A 141 4.33 -13.07 12.10
C SER A 141 4.83 -12.57 10.75
N LEU A 142 6.15 -12.48 10.61
CA LEU A 142 6.81 -12.18 9.34
C LEU A 142 8.04 -13.07 9.20
N ALA A 143 8.15 -13.71 8.03
CA ALA A 143 9.29 -14.54 7.65
C ALA A 143 9.87 -14.02 6.34
N ASP A 144 11.18 -13.82 6.31
CA ASP A 144 11.93 -13.72 5.07
C ASP A 144 12.38 -15.14 4.69
N GLN A 145 11.74 -15.69 3.67
CA GLN A 145 11.99 -17.03 3.16
C GLN A 145 13.30 -17.11 2.38
N THR A 146 13.86 -15.98 1.92
CA THR A 146 15.14 -15.94 1.23
C THR A 146 16.29 -16.15 2.22
N SER A 147 16.32 -15.42 3.33
CA SER A 147 17.33 -15.60 4.37
C SER A 147 17.02 -16.72 5.37
N GLY A 148 15.75 -17.14 5.46
CA GLY A 148 15.25 -18.08 6.46
C GLY A 148 15.01 -17.45 7.84
N GLN A 149 15.15 -16.12 7.97
CA GLN A 149 14.86 -15.42 9.22
C GLN A 149 13.36 -15.25 9.42
N SER A 150 12.90 -15.28 10.67
CA SER A 150 11.50 -15.01 11.00
C SER A 150 11.36 -14.37 12.37
N SER A 151 10.24 -13.67 12.56
CA SER A 151 9.82 -13.11 13.83
C SER A 151 8.33 -13.32 14.03
N THR A 152 7.95 -13.82 15.19
CA THR A 152 6.57 -13.92 15.66
C THR A 152 6.44 -13.22 16.99
N LYS A 153 5.40 -12.40 17.15
CA LYS A 153 5.04 -11.74 18.41
C LYS A 153 3.58 -12.01 18.71
N THR A 154 3.30 -12.40 19.94
CA THR A 154 1.94 -12.45 20.48
C THR A 154 1.80 -11.32 21.49
N LEU A 155 0.84 -10.45 21.24
CA LEU A 155 0.65 -9.16 21.89
C LEU A 155 -0.78 -9.08 22.44
N GLN A 156 -0.99 -8.18 23.38
CA GLN A 156 -2.32 -7.89 23.92
C GLN A 156 -2.81 -6.56 23.38
N MET A 157 -4.04 -6.55 22.88
CA MET A 157 -4.75 -5.38 22.38
C MET A 157 -6.15 -5.38 22.96
N SER A 158 -6.58 -4.27 23.56
CA SER A 158 -7.86 -4.22 24.25
C SER A 158 -9.05 -4.39 23.32
N ASP A 159 -8.96 -3.79 22.12
CA ASP A 159 -10.07 -3.71 21.16
C ASP A 159 -9.53 -3.87 19.73
N PRO A 160 -9.11 -5.08 19.33
CA PRO A 160 -8.67 -5.33 17.96
C PRO A 160 -9.84 -5.22 16.99
N ASP A 161 -9.61 -4.60 15.84
CA ASP A 161 -10.62 -4.48 14.78
C ASP A 161 -10.50 -5.65 13.81
N THR A 162 -11.57 -6.44 13.74
CA THR A 162 -11.65 -7.64 12.89
C THR A 162 -12.64 -7.48 11.75
N SER A 163 -13.14 -6.27 11.50
CA SER A 163 -14.18 -6.00 10.51
C SER A 163 -13.72 -6.06 9.05
N SER A 164 -12.41 -6.04 8.83
CA SER A 164 -11.79 -6.12 7.51
C SER A 164 -10.49 -6.93 7.54
N ALA A 165 -10.05 -7.36 6.35
CA ALA A 165 -8.73 -7.96 6.15
C ALA A 165 -8.09 -7.38 4.88
N GLU A 166 -6.81 -6.98 4.95
CA GLU A 166 -6.20 -6.18 3.88
C GLU A 166 -4.82 -6.69 3.42
N TRP A 167 -4.50 -6.37 2.17
CA TRP A 167 -3.20 -6.60 1.51
C TRP A 167 -2.80 -5.34 0.75
N ILE A 168 -1.89 -4.55 1.31
CA ILE A 168 -1.75 -3.14 0.96
C ILE A 168 -0.30 -2.78 0.64
N ALA A 169 -0.13 -1.98 -0.42
CA ALA A 169 0.98 -1.07 -0.58
C ALA A 169 0.55 0.34 -0.13
N GLU A 170 1.34 0.98 0.73
CA GLU A 170 0.94 2.20 1.41
C GLU A 170 1.97 3.32 1.25
N ALA A 171 1.50 4.57 1.20
CA ALA A 171 2.25 5.77 1.57
C ALA A 171 2.08 6.03 3.09
N PRO A 172 3.04 5.64 3.95
CA PRO A 172 2.84 5.65 5.40
C PRO A 172 2.56 7.06 5.92
N SER A 173 1.83 7.19 7.02
CA SER A 173 1.56 8.49 7.63
C SER A 173 2.57 8.85 8.72
N ALA A 174 2.82 10.14 8.89
CA ALA A 174 3.49 10.68 10.07
C ALA A 174 2.49 11.51 10.89
N CYS A 175 2.53 11.33 12.21
CA CYS A 175 1.67 12.05 13.14
C CYS A 175 2.46 13.12 13.89
N ASP A 176 1.86 14.29 14.09
CA ASP A 176 2.39 15.31 14.97
C ASP A 176 2.07 15.01 16.46
N GLU A 177 2.57 15.85 17.37
CA GLU A 177 2.36 15.71 18.82
C GLU A 177 0.87 15.80 19.22
N SER A 178 0.01 16.37 18.36
CA SER A 178 -1.42 16.46 18.59
C SER A 178 -2.19 15.21 18.13
N GLY A 179 -1.50 14.24 17.53
CA GLY A 179 -2.09 13.04 16.95
C GLY A 179 -2.70 13.29 15.57
N SER A 180 -2.46 14.46 14.96
CA SER A 180 -2.87 14.71 13.59
C SER A 180 -1.86 14.08 12.65
N CYS A 181 -2.32 13.13 11.85
CA CYS A 181 -1.46 12.42 10.91
C CYS A 181 -1.65 12.88 9.47
N SER A 182 -0.64 12.68 8.64
CA SER A 182 -0.73 12.95 7.21
C SER A 182 0.13 11.96 6.45
N PRO A 183 -0.34 11.45 5.29
CA PRO A 183 0.45 10.58 4.45
C PRO A 183 1.77 11.24 4.01
N LEU A 184 2.84 10.47 4.04
CA LEU A 184 4.16 10.86 3.55
C LEU A 184 4.24 10.75 2.02
N PRO A 185 5.20 11.43 1.38
CA PRO A 185 5.46 11.26 -0.05
C PRO A 185 5.73 9.81 -0.43
N LEU A 186 5.04 9.29 -1.45
CA LEU A 186 5.14 7.89 -1.86
C LEU A 186 6.43 7.64 -2.63
N ALA A 187 7.20 6.64 -2.23
CA ALA A 187 8.39 6.19 -2.97
C ALA A 187 7.98 5.43 -4.25
N ASP A 188 8.75 5.60 -5.33
CA ASP A 188 8.61 4.76 -6.53
C ASP A 188 9.14 3.37 -6.23
N PHE A 189 8.25 2.46 -5.83
CA PHE A 189 8.54 1.04 -5.62
C PHE A 189 8.43 0.21 -6.90
N GLY A 190 8.14 0.82 -8.04
CA GLY A 190 7.83 0.15 -9.30
C GLY A 190 6.53 -0.65 -9.19
N SER A 191 6.64 -1.89 -8.71
CA SER A 191 5.49 -2.75 -8.43
C SER A 191 5.81 -3.76 -7.33
N VAL A 192 4.79 -4.13 -6.57
CA VAL A 192 4.80 -5.26 -5.63
C VAL A 192 3.77 -6.29 -6.07
N GLN A 193 4.09 -7.58 -5.96
CA GLN A 193 3.17 -8.67 -6.25
C GLN A 193 2.80 -9.38 -4.96
N PHE A 194 1.54 -9.30 -4.57
CA PHE A 194 0.98 -10.09 -3.49
C PHE A 194 0.54 -11.46 -4.02
N THR A 195 0.84 -12.51 -3.27
CA THR A 195 0.52 -13.90 -3.57
C THR A 195 0.11 -14.63 -2.30
N SER A 196 -0.54 -15.78 -2.44
CA SER A 196 -1.05 -16.55 -1.30
C SER A 196 -1.90 -15.69 -0.35
N ALA A 197 -2.60 -14.70 -0.91
CA ALA A 197 -3.44 -13.77 -0.17
C ALA A 197 -4.70 -14.50 0.27
N ALA A 198 -4.85 -14.70 1.59
CA ALA A 198 -5.95 -15.45 2.16
C ALA A 198 -6.37 -14.88 3.52
N ALA A 199 -7.66 -14.92 3.80
CA ALA A 199 -8.23 -14.51 5.09
C ALA A 199 -9.06 -15.66 5.67
N THR A 200 -9.29 -15.62 6.98
CA THR A 200 -10.13 -16.59 7.70
C THR A 200 -11.25 -15.88 8.43
N ALA A 201 -12.50 -16.23 8.13
CA ALA A 201 -13.69 -15.74 8.81
C ALA A 201 -14.59 -16.94 9.16
N ASN A 202 -15.16 -16.96 10.37
CA ASN A 202 -16.05 -18.04 10.82
C ASN A 202 -15.47 -19.46 10.65
N GLY A 203 -14.14 -19.61 10.80
CA GLY A 203 -13.44 -20.89 10.63
C GLY A 203 -13.26 -21.34 9.17
N HIS A 204 -13.67 -20.52 8.20
CA HIS A 204 -13.44 -20.73 6.76
C HIS A 204 -12.27 -19.88 6.28
N THR A 205 -11.28 -20.52 5.64
CA THR A 205 -10.13 -19.84 5.02
C THR A 205 -10.30 -19.84 3.51
N GLY A 206 -10.13 -18.68 2.89
CA GLY A 206 -10.36 -18.48 1.46
C GLY A 206 -9.48 -17.37 0.87
N PRO A 207 -9.36 -17.30 -0.47
CA PRO A 207 -8.62 -16.26 -1.16
C PRO A 207 -9.34 -14.90 -1.09
N VAL A 208 -8.72 -13.82 -1.55
CA VAL A 208 -9.33 -12.48 -1.55
C VAL A 208 -10.72 -12.48 -2.19
N SER A 209 -10.91 -13.20 -3.30
CA SER A 209 -12.19 -13.29 -4.02
C SER A 209 -13.19 -14.32 -3.45
N ASP A 210 -13.01 -14.82 -2.23
CA ASP A 210 -13.93 -15.79 -1.66
C ASP A 210 -15.33 -15.20 -1.50
N SER A 211 -16.36 -15.95 -1.92
CA SER A 211 -17.76 -15.55 -1.83
C SER A 211 -18.29 -15.38 -0.40
N ALA A 212 -17.56 -15.83 0.62
CA ALA A 212 -17.90 -15.66 2.02
C ALA A 212 -17.76 -14.20 2.51
N TRP A 213 -17.11 -13.32 1.74
CA TRP A 213 -16.98 -11.90 2.03
C TRP A 213 -17.08 -11.06 0.75
N SER A 214 -17.15 -9.74 0.92
CA SER A 214 -16.91 -8.81 -0.19
C SER A 214 -15.43 -8.48 -0.28
N ALA A 215 -14.91 -8.31 -1.49
CA ALA A 215 -13.59 -7.75 -1.74
C ALA A 215 -13.70 -6.45 -2.54
N GLN A 216 -12.87 -5.48 -2.18
CA GLN A 216 -12.79 -4.18 -2.83
C GLN A 216 -11.35 -3.87 -3.20
N ALA A 217 -11.12 -3.47 -4.45
CA ALA A 217 -9.86 -2.90 -4.90
C ALA A 217 -9.80 -1.45 -4.43
N VAL A 218 -8.67 -1.05 -3.84
CA VAL A 218 -8.42 0.30 -3.35
C VAL A 218 -7.27 0.89 -4.13
N THR A 219 -7.44 2.08 -4.67
CA THR A 219 -6.40 2.85 -5.35
C THR A 219 -5.90 3.97 -4.44
N LEU A 220 -4.60 4.22 -4.45
CA LEU A 220 -4.00 5.34 -3.75
C LEU A 220 -4.08 6.56 -4.68
N GLY A 221 -4.81 7.59 -4.27
CA GLY A 221 -4.99 8.81 -5.05
C GLY A 221 -5.48 10.00 -4.24
N SER A 222 -5.36 11.18 -4.84
CA SER A 222 -5.56 12.46 -4.14
C SER A 222 -6.99 12.82 -3.76
N SER A 223 -7.99 12.07 -4.26
CA SER A 223 -9.41 12.28 -3.98
C SER A 223 -10.02 11.19 -3.09
N GLY A 224 -9.20 10.38 -2.43
CA GLY A 224 -9.65 9.27 -1.59
C GLY A 224 -10.13 9.67 -0.20
N ALA A 225 -10.77 8.72 0.49
CA ALA A 225 -10.96 8.79 1.93
C ALA A 225 -9.65 8.44 2.66
N SER A 226 -9.42 9.00 3.86
CA SER A 226 -8.33 8.55 4.73
C SER A 226 -8.71 7.20 5.33
N ASP A 227 -7.81 6.22 5.28
CA ASP A 227 -7.99 4.93 5.93
C ASP A 227 -7.37 4.95 7.34
N VAL A 228 -8.12 4.48 8.35
CA VAL A 228 -8.04 4.92 9.76
C VAL A 228 -8.08 6.46 9.86
N SER A 229 -8.66 7.03 10.93
CA SER A 229 -8.74 8.50 11.11
C SER A 229 -7.37 9.15 11.44
N LEU A 230 -6.34 8.86 10.66
CA LEU A 230 -4.99 9.39 10.73
C LEU A 230 -4.92 10.68 9.87
N GLY A 231 -5.70 11.68 10.27
CA GLY A 231 -5.71 13.06 9.78
C GLY A 231 -6.00 13.28 8.28
N SER A 232 -5.79 14.52 7.82
CA SER A 232 -6.23 15.03 6.51
C SER A 232 -5.07 15.30 5.57
N GLY A 233 -5.06 14.67 4.38
CA GLY A 233 -4.11 14.99 3.31
C GLY A 233 -3.84 13.82 2.39
N ALA A 234 -3.56 14.08 1.11
CA ALA A 234 -3.18 13.04 0.15
C ALA A 234 -1.67 12.86 0.08
N ALA A 235 -1.21 11.62 -0.06
CA ALA A 235 0.18 11.36 -0.40
C ALA A 235 0.55 11.98 -1.76
N SER A 236 1.81 12.40 -1.90
CA SER A 236 2.34 12.77 -3.22
C SER A 236 2.79 11.50 -3.97
N GLY A 237 1.92 11.02 -4.86
CA GLY A 237 2.10 9.79 -5.63
C GLY A 237 0.75 9.09 -5.82
N ASN A 238 0.67 8.17 -6.78
CA ASN A 238 -0.51 7.31 -6.93
C ASN A 238 -0.06 5.85 -7.00
N ALA A 239 -0.95 4.93 -6.68
CA ALA A 239 -0.73 3.51 -6.87
C ALA A 239 -2.06 2.80 -7.13
N SER A 240 -2.02 1.75 -7.94
CA SER A 240 -3.25 1.02 -8.32
C SER A 240 -3.00 -0.49 -8.33
N PRO A 241 -3.92 -1.28 -7.73
CA PRO A 241 -3.88 -2.72 -7.83
C PRO A 241 -4.29 -3.18 -9.23
N SER A 242 -3.80 -4.34 -9.66
CA SER A 242 -4.35 -5.07 -10.79
C SER A 242 -5.67 -5.75 -10.40
N SER A 243 -6.37 -6.31 -11.38
CA SER A 243 -7.37 -7.33 -11.11
C SER A 243 -6.73 -8.52 -10.35
N LEU A 244 -7.56 -9.22 -9.58
CA LEU A 244 -7.17 -10.49 -8.98
C LEU A 244 -6.89 -11.53 -10.09
N SER A 245 -5.94 -12.40 -9.81
CA SER A 245 -5.74 -13.66 -10.55
C SER A 245 -7.00 -14.53 -10.55
N SER A 246 -7.06 -15.51 -11.46
CA SER A 246 -8.24 -16.36 -11.64
C SER A 246 -8.63 -17.19 -10.41
N ASP A 247 -7.68 -17.47 -9.51
CA ASP A 247 -7.94 -18.15 -8.23
C ASP A 247 -8.20 -17.18 -7.07
N GLY A 248 -8.16 -15.87 -7.33
CA GLY A 248 -8.45 -14.82 -6.35
C GLY A 248 -7.34 -14.56 -5.33
N SER A 249 -6.20 -15.25 -5.41
CA SER A 249 -5.20 -15.27 -4.32
C SER A 249 -3.99 -14.37 -4.56
N SER A 250 -3.93 -13.69 -5.71
CA SER A 250 -2.76 -12.90 -6.12
C SER A 250 -3.17 -11.68 -6.94
N PHE A 251 -2.45 -10.56 -6.77
CA PHE A 251 -2.57 -9.32 -7.54
C PHE A 251 -1.30 -8.46 -7.38
N SER A 252 -1.00 -7.60 -8.36
CA SER A 252 0.08 -6.63 -8.24
C SER A 252 -0.45 -5.27 -7.79
N VAL A 253 0.36 -4.47 -7.12
CA VAL A 253 0.15 -3.02 -7.01
C VAL A 253 1.27 -2.33 -7.78
N ALA A 254 0.92 -1.35 -8.62
CA ALA A 254 1.88 -0.60 -9.41
C ALA A 254 1.92 0.86 -8.95
N TYR A 255 3.14 1.38 -8.75
CA TYR A 255 3.37 2.81 -8.56
C TYR A 255 3.02 3.56 -9.85
N GLN A 256 2.34 4.68 -9.70
CA GLN A 256 2.03 5.62 -10.77
C GLN A 256 2.59 6.97 -10.38
N GLY A 257 3.58 7.44 -11.14
CA GLY A 257 4.21 8.74 -10.91
C GLY A 257 3.16 9.85 -10.84
N THR A 258 3.45 10.88 -10.05
CA THR A 258 2.72 12.14 -10.21
C THR A 258 2.96 12.62 -11.63
N ALA A 259 1.88 12.77 -12.42
CA ALA A 259 2.00 13.36 -13.74
C ALA A 259 2.72 14.70 -13.56
N ALA A 260 3.94 14.81 -14.08
CA ALA A 260 4.58 16.10 -14.20
C ALA A 260 3.59 16.96 -14.97
N THR A 261 3.12 18.05 -14.36
CA THR A 261 2.45 19.12 -15.08
C THR A 261 3.43 19.56 -16.16
N SER A 262 3.32 18.97 -17.35
CA SER A 262 3.90 19.52 -18.56
C SER A 262 3.27 20.89 -18.64
N GLY A 263 4.03 21.90 -18.23
CA GLY A 263 3.69 23.28 -18.50
C GLY A 263 3.51 23.36 -20.01
N SER A 264 2.25 23.35 -20.44
CA SER A 264 1.88 23.83 -21.75
C SER A 264 2.25 25.31 -21.73
N THR A 265 3.50 25.63 -22.08
CA THR A 265 3.83 26.95 -22.60
C THR A 265 2.86 27.19 -23.74
N GLY A 266 1.85 28.02 -23.47
CA GLY A 266 0.82 28.38 -24.40
C GLY A 266 1.47 28.88 -25.68
N GLY A 267 1.52 28.00 -26.68
CA GLY A 267 1.80 28.38 -28.06
C GLY A 267 0.61 29.19 -28.54
N GLN A 268 0.66 30.50 -28.32
CA GLN A 268 -0.30 31.44 -28.85
C GLN A 268 -0.15 31.42 -30.38
N GLY A 269 -1.17 30.87 -31.05
CA GLY A 269 -1.24 30.81 -32.51
C GLY A 269 -1.13 32.21 -33.12
N GLY A 270 -0.08 32.41 -33.92
CA GLY A 270 0.15 33.59 -34.74
C GLY A 270 0.24 33.18 -36.20
N TYR A 271 -0.78 33.55 -36.95
CA TYR A 271 -1.02 33.33 -38.38
C TYR A 271 0.12 33.89 -39.24
N GLY A 272 0.47 33.17 -40.32
CA GLY A 272 1.59 33.51 -41.20
C GLY A 272 1.41 34.80 -42.01
N GLY A 273 2.55 35.38 -42.40
CA GLY A 273 2.60 36.50 -43.34
C GLY A 273 4.02 37.01 -43.65
N TYR A 274 4.56 36.55 -44.79
CA TYR A 274 5.44 37.23 -45.77
C TYR A 274 6.51 38.26 -45.34
N GLY A 275 7.76 37.96 -45.72
CA GLY A 275 8.67 38.89 -46.43
C GLY A 275 9.60 39.78 -45.60
N GLY A 276 10.91 39.73 -45.87
CA GLY A 276 11.84 40.79 -45.45
C GLY A 276 13.31 40.38 -45.37
N TYR A 277 14.07 40.75 -46.40
CA TYR A 277 15.52 40.74 -46.55
C TYR A 277 16.27 41.58 -45.49
N GLY A 278 17.54 41.24 -45.19
CA GLY A 278 18.43 42.12 -44.42
C GLY A 278 19.81 41.51 -44.14
N TYR A 279 20.85 42.10 -44.73
CA TYR A 279 22.25 41.68 -44.72
C TYR A 279 23.03 42.09 -43.46
N GLY A 280 24.01 41.26 -43.09
CA GLY A 280 25.41 41.67 -42.80
C GLY A 280 25.77 42.25 -41.42
N GLY A 281 26.95 41.87 -40.92
CA GLY A 281 27.70 42.68 -39.94
C GLY A 281 28.64 41.91 -39.02
N TYR A 282 29.95 42.08 -39.22
CA TYR A 282 31.07 41.49 -38.48
C TYR A 282 31.51 42.34 -37.26
N GLY A 283 32.25 41.71 -36.33
CA GLY A 283 33.25 42.33 -35.44
C GLY A 283 32.74 42.69 -34.04
N GLY A 284 33.48 42.55 -32.93
CA GLY A 284 34.86 42.13 -32.69
C GLY A 284 35.11 42.04 -31.16
N ASP A 285 36.17 41.32 -30.80
CA ASP A 285 36.85 41.27 -29.48
C ASP A 285 37.62 42.60 -29.23
N PRO A 286 38.42 42.87 -28.15
CA PRO A 286 38.52 42.33 -26.77
C PRO A 286 38.60 43.42 -25.67
N GLY A 287 38.60 42.99 -24.38
CA GLY A 287 39.70 43.37 -23.47
C GLY A 287 39.41 44.18 -22.19
N SER A 288 39.92 43.61 -21.08
CA SER A 288 40.46 44.25 -19.85
C SER A 288 39.48 44.97 -18.92
N GLY A 289 39.60 44.98 -17.59
CA GLY A 289 40.50 44.42 -16.56
C GLY A 289 39.67 44.41 -15.26
N GLY A 290 40.06 43.94 -14.09
CA GLY A 290 41.35 43.59 -13.50
C GLY A 290 41.14 43.64 -11.97
N ALA A 291 41.54 42.56 -11.27
CA ALA A 291 41.85 42.46 -9.84
C ALA A 291 40.72 42.82 -8.81
N TYR A 292 40.63 42.31 -7.58
CA TYR A 292 41.62 41.98 -6.56
C TYR A 292 41.03 41.00 -5.50
N GLY A 293 41.87 40.16 -4.89
CA GLY A 293 41.86 39.90 -3.43
C GLY A 293 40.98 38.79 -2.81
N TYR A 294 41.60 37.65 -2.51
CA TYR A 294 41.25 36.74 -1.38
C TYR A 294 41.60 37.40 -0.03
N PRO A 295 40.97 37.09 1.14
CA PRO A 295 40.99 35.77 1.82
C PRO A 295 39.59 35.33 2.34
N GLY A 296 39.24 34.06 2.56
CA GLY A 296 39.79 33.09 3.51
C GLY A 296 38.88 32.95 4.76
N ALA A 297 38.40 31.72 4.99
CA ALA A 297 37.84 31.13 6.24
C ALA A 297 36.34 31.26 6.60
N GLY A 298 35.69 30.08 6.66
CA GLY A 298 35.04 29.60 7.89
C GLY A 298 33.51 29.67 7.98
N GLY A 299 32.87 28.51 8.12
CA GLY A 299 31.50 28.41 8.68
C GLY A 299 30.60 27.36 8.02
N GLY A 300 30.93 26.08 8.18
CA GLY A 300 30.00 24.98 7.88
C GLY A 300 29.00 24.79 9.02
N TYR A 301 27.73 24.55 8.68
CA TYR A 301 26.75 23.95 9.58
C TYR A 301 26.18 22.72 8.88
N GLY A 302 26.76 21.57 9.20
CA GLY A 302 26.16 20.26 8.94
C GLY A 302 25.36 19.85 10.17
N TYR A 303 24.13 19.40 9.97
CA TYR A 303 23.40 18.64 10.98
C TYR A 303 23.49 17.16 10.61
N GLY A 304 24.45 16.50 11.27
CA GLY A 304 24.60 15.05 11.24
C GLY A 304 23.65 14.39 12.22
N TYR A 305 23.07 13.28 11.79
CA TYR A 305 22.50 12.27 12.66
C TYR A 305 23.63 11.60 13.46
N PRO A 306 23.55 11.49 14.79
CA PRO A 306 24.37 10.55 15.52
C PRO A 306 23.66 9.20 15.58
N GLY A 307 24.24 8.22 14.87
CA GLY A 307 24.17 6.84 15.31
C GLY A 307 24.96 6.68 16.62
N GLY A 308 24.41 5.91 17.56
CA GLY A 308 25.02 5.68 18.86
C GLY A 308 24.37 4.48 19.55
N ASP A 309 25.05 3.36 19.42
CA ASP A 309 24.89 2.10 20.14
C ASP A 309 25.08 2.31 21.65
N TYR A 310 24.11 1.93 22.49
CA TYR A 310 24.30 1.81 23.95
C TYR A 310 23.60 0.58 24.48
N GLY A 311 24.42 -0.39 24.87
CA GLY A 311 24.02 -1.61 25.55
C GLY A 311 23.48 -1.39 26.96
N TYR A 312 22.79 -2.43 27.41
CA TYR A 312 22.28 -2.65 28.75
C TYR A 312 23.35 -2.51 29.83
N GLY A 313 23.00 -1.81 30.92
CA GLY A 313 23.70 -1.83 32.19
C GLY A 313 22.71 -1.61 33.32
N GLY A 314 22.32 -2.69 34.00
CA GLY A 314 21.47 -2.65 35.18
C GLY A 314 22.23 -2.35 36.46
N TYR A 315 21.56 -1.68 37.39
CA TYR A 315 21.71 -1.71 38.85
C TYR A 315 20.34 -1.23 39.37
N GLY A 316 19.57 -1.90 40.24
CA GLY A 316 19.94 -2.76 41.35
C GLY A 316 20.03 -1.93 42.63
N GLY A 317 18.93 -1.81 43.40
CA GLY A 317 19.01 -1.68 44.85
C GLY A 317 18.08 -0.68 45.59
N TYR A 318 17.15 -1.27 46.36
CA TYR A 318 16.69 -0.92 47.73
C TYR A 318 16.06 0.47 47.97
N GLY A 319 14.77 0.61 48.29
CA GLY A 319 14.07 0.23 49.53
C GLY A 319 13.20 1.46 49.93
N GLY A 320 12.08 1.43 50.64
CA GLY A 320 11.26 0.43 51.27
C GLY A 320 9.98 1.11 51.81
N TYR A 321 8.99 0.26 52.14
CA TYR A 321 7.90 0.40 53.13
C TYR A 321 7.08 1.70 53.24
N GLY A 322 5.75 1.54 53.10
CA GLY A 322 4.75 2.47 53.63
C GLY A 322 3.33 1.94 53.46
N TYR A 323 2.82 1.26 54.49
CA TYR A 323 1.40 0.91 54.66
C TYR A 323 0.53 2.16 54.82
N GLY A 324 -0.75 2.07 54.41
CA GLY A 324 -1.80 3.01 54.79
C GLY A 324 -3.15 2.65 54.18
N ASP A 325 -4.03 2.11 55.01
CA ASP A 325 -5.40 1.65 54.75
C ASP A 325 -6.34 2.73 54.16
N PHE A 326 -7.19 2.35 53.21
CA PHE A 326 -8.67 2.22 53.30
C PHE A 326 -9.23 1.77 51.94
#